data_AF-A0A2V5R230-F1
#
_entry.id   AF-A0A2V5R230-F1
#
_cell.length_a   1.000
_cell.length_b   1.000
_cell.length_c   1.000
_cell.angle_alpha   90.00
_cell.angle_beta   90.00
_cell.angle_gamma   90.00
#
_symmetry.space_group_name_H-M   'P 1'
#
loop_
_entity.id
_entity.type
_entity.pdbx_description
1 polymer ?
#
loop_
_entity_poly.entity_id
_entity_poly.type
_entity_poly.pdbx_seq_one_letter_code
_entity_poly.pdbx_strand_id
1 'polypeptide(L)'
;MGGRCEGTGAVASQRVLTHNVKSLFWTGPLRSPARLQNTFAHESFMDEIAAVAKADPVDYRLRHLRDPRLIEVVKSVAKAAKWETRPSPRPGIRRTGVATGRGVSCVLYEGDNGYCAMVAEVEVNQDTGEITATRFVIASDCGPISNPDGLRNQLEGGALHGLSRTLLEEVKWDEQKVTSIDWSSYPPLFLGANVPKIETVLINWSDGITMGAGETAITVTAAAIANAVFDATGARIRQVPFSRERV
;
A
#
# COMPACT_ATOMS: atom_id res chain seq x y z
N MET A 1 -23.83 -8.59 2.32
CA MET A 1 -23.47 -9.00 0.96
C MET A 1 -22.76 -10.34 1.03
N GLY A 2 -23.20 -11.32 0.25
CA GLY A 2 -22.66 -12.69 0.19
C GLY A 2 -21.83 -12.93 -1.07
N GLY A 3 -20.78 -12.11 -1.28
CA GLY A 3 -19.81 -12.37 -2.34
C GLY A 3 -18.89 -13.53 -1.96
N ARG A 4 -18.46 -14.32 -2.95
CA ARG A 4 -17.34 -15.26 -2.76
C ARG A 4 -16.05 -14.44 -2.71
N CYS A 5 -15.25 -14.59 -1.66
CA CYS A 5 -13.88 -14.04 -1.65
C CYS A 5 -13.00 -14.90 -2.55
N GLU A 6 -13.04 -14.70 -3.86
CA GLU A 6 -12.14 -15.39 -4.80
C GLU A 6 -10.83 -14.60 -4.89
N GLY A 7 -10.01 -14.66 -3.84
CA GLY A 7 -8.67 -14.10 -3.86
C GLY A 7 -7.81 -14.79 -4.92
N THR A 8 -6.84 -14.06 -5.50
CA THR A 8 -5.92 -14.57 -6.54
C THR A 8 -4.78 -15.44 -6.00
N GLY A 9 -4.70 -15.56 -4.67
CA GLY A 9 -3.72 -16.37 -3.98
C GLY A 9 -4.13 -17.84 -3.90
N ALA A 10 -3.15 -18.74 -3.92
CA ALA A 10 -3.33 -20.17 -3.70
C ALA A 10 -3.57 -20.48 -2.21
N VAL A 11 -4.73 -20.11 -1.67
CA VAL A 11 -5.13 -20.43 -0.29
C VAL A 11 -6.08 -21.64 -0.31
N ALA A 12 -5.60 -22.78 0.15
CA ALA A 12 -6.35 -24.05 0.11
C ALA A 12 -7.64 -24.01 0.94
N SER A 13 -7.70 -23.19 1.99
CA SER A 13 -8.86 -23.04 2.85
C SER A 13 -8.89 -21.64 3.46
N GLN A 14 -10.02 -20.96 3.32
CA GLN A 14 -10.21 -19.61 3.85
C GLN A 14 -11.59 -19.48 4.49
N ARG A 15 -11.67 -18.66 5.53
CA ARG A 15 -12.92 -18.23 6.15
C ARG A 15 -12.84 -16.73 6.38
N VAL A 16 -13.72 -15.98 5.73
CA VAL A 16 -13.83 -14.53 5.89
C VAL A 16 -15.16 -14.24 6.58
N LEU A 17 -15.12 -13.53 7.70
CA LEU A 17 -16.30 -13.08 8.43
C LEU A 17 -16.37 -11.57 8.37
N THR A 18 -17.51 -11.05 7.95
CA THR A 18 -17.74 -9.60 7.83
C THR A 18 -18.87 -9.21 8.78
N HIS A 19 -18.59 -8.23 9.63
CA HIS A 19 -19.57 -7.64 10.53
C HIS A 19 -19.71 -6.15 10.23
N ASN A 20 -20.93 -5.69 10.03
CA ASN A 20 -21.22 -4.27 9.88
C ASN A 20 -21.56 -3.70 11.26
N VAL A 21 -20.70 -2.84 11.78
CA VAL A 21 -20.96 -2.09 13.01
C VAL A 21 -21.51 -0.73 12.62
N LYS A 22 -22.67 -0.36 13.17
CA LYS A 22 -23.25 0.97 12.94
C LYS A 22 -22.32 2.02 13.57
N SER A 23 -21.74 2.88 12.72
CA SER A 23 -20.90 3.99 13.17
C SER A 23 -21.75 5.04 13.90
N LEU A 24 -21.17 5.62 14.96
CA LEU A 24 -21.71 6.82 15.61
C LEU A 24 -21.46 8.09 14.77
N PHE A 25 -20.44 8.04 13.91
CA PHE A 25 -20.11 9.11 12.96
C PHE A 25 -20.75 8.87 11.61
N TRP A 26 -20.97 9.95 10.86
CA TRP A 26 -21.31 9.87 9.45
C TRP A 26 -20.18 9.19 8.67
N THR A 27 -20.54 8.26 7.79
CA THR A 27 -19.61 7.54 6.93
C THR A 27 -20.06 7.65 5.49
N GLY A 28 -19.12 7.92 4.58
CA GLY A 28 -19.37 7.98 3.14
C GLY A 28 -18.27 7.30 2.33
N PRO A 29 -18.45 7.13 1.02
CA PRO A 29 -17.41 6.60 0.15
C PRO A 29 -16.23 7.56 0.12
N LEU A 30 -15.04 7.01 0.34
CA LEU A 30 -13.75 7.64 0.09
C LEU A 30 -12.97 6.70 -0.82
N ARG A 31 -12.07 7.25 -1.64
CA ARG A 31 -11.32 6.52 -2.67
C ARG A 31 -10.81 5.17 -2.14
N SER A 32 -11.11 4.09 -2.85
CA SER A 32 -10.89 2.70 -2.43
C SER A 32 -11.75 2.26 -1.23
N PRO A 33 -13.10 2.37 -1.31
CA PRO A 33 -13.98 2.08 -0.18
C PRO A 33 -13.85 0.61 0.24
N ALA A 34 -13.67 0.37 1.54
CA ALA A 34 -13.43 -0.94 2.15
C ALA A 34 -12.11 -1.64 1.77
N ARG A 35 -11.54 -1.35 0.60
CA ARG A 35 -10.36 -2.05 0.07
C ARG A 35 -9.07 -1.54 0.68
N LEU A 36 -8.97 -0.26 1.03
CA LEU A 36 -7.74 0.31 1.61
C LEU A 36 -7.33 -0.39 2.91
N GLN A 37 -8.26 -0.54 3.87
CA GLN A 37 -7.98 -1.21 5.14
C GLN A 37 -7.76 -2.72 4.98
N ASN A 38 -8.50 -3.37 4.07
CA ASN A 38 -8.36 -4.81 3.84
C ASN A 38 -7.03 -5.13 3.17
N THR A 39 -6.63 -4.32 2.18
CA THR A 39 -5.33 -4.47 1.50
C THR A 39 -4.20 -4.19 2.47
N PHE A 40 -4.33 -3.17 3.32
CA PHE A 40 -3.35 -2.92 4.38
C PHE A 40 -3.14 -4.15 5.28
N ALA A 41 -4.24 -4.75 5.77
CA ALA A 41 -4.16 -5.95 6.61
C ALA A 41 -3.59 -7.15 5.86
N HIS A 42 -4.09 -7.45 4.66
CA HIS A 42 -3.67 -8.63 3.87
C HIS A 42 -2.21 -8.54 3.41
N GLU A 43 -1.79 -7.39 2.89
CA GLU A 43 -0.45 -7.22 2.35
C GLU A 43 0.60 -7.11 3.44
N SER A 44 0.26 -6.54 4.60
CA SER A 44 1.14 -6.58 5.79
C SER A 44 1.25 -8.01 6.33
N PHE A 45 0.13 -8.75 6.39
CA PHE A 45 0.15 -10.13 6.87
C PHE A 45 0.92 -11.06 5.93
N MET A 46 0.82 -10.89 4.61
CA MET A 46 1.63 -11.68 3.68
C MET A 46 3.13 -11.44 3.88
N ASP A 47 3.54 -10.20 4.14
CA ASP A 47 4.93 -9.86 4.44
C ASP A 47 5.37 -10.44 5.80
N GLU A 48 4.49 -10.49 6.80
CA GLU A 48 4.74 -11.18 8.08
C GLU A 48 4.97 -12.69 7.86
N ILE A 49 4.17 -13.35 7.02
CA ILE A 49 4.37 -14.77 6.72
C ILE A 49 5.69 -14.98 5.96
N ALA A 50 6.01 -14.12 4.98
CA ALA A 50 7.28 -14.20 4.26
C ALA A 50 8.48 -14.07 5.21
N ALA A 51 8.41 -13.14 6.16
CA ALA A 51 9.43 -12.94 7.18
C ALA A 51 9.61 -14.18 8.09
N VAL A 52 8.50 -14.77 8.57
CA VAL A 52 8.53 -16.01 9.37
C VAL A 52 9.12 -17.18 8.57
N ALA A 53 8.77 -17.27 7.28
CA ALA A 53 9.32 -18.26 6.36
C ALA A 53 10.78 -17.98 5.96
N LYS A 54 11.37 -16.86 6.41
CA LYS A 54 12.70 -16.37 6.01
C LYS A 54 12.86 -16.32 4.48
N ALA A 55 11.79 -15.92 3.81
CA ALA A 55 11.72 -15.78 2.37
C ALA A 55 11.70 -14.31 1.97
N ASP A 56 12.21 -14.00 0.79
CA ASP A 56 12.01 -12.69 0.17
C ASP A 56 10.50 -12.46 -0.09
N PRO A 57 9.96 -11.27 0.23
CA PRO A 57 8.52 -11.03 0.14
C PRO A 57 7.99 -11.01 -1.31
N VAL A 58 8.79 -10.59 -2.29
CA VAL A 58 8.41 -10.66 -3.72
C VAL A 58 8.37 -12.11 -4.18
N ASP A 59 9.43 -12.88 -3.92
CA ASP A 59 9.49 -14.29 -4.30
C ASP A 59 8.41 -15.11 -3.58
N TYR A 60 8.22 -14.86 -2.28
CA TYR A 60 7.20 -15.53 -1.48
C TYR A 60 5.82 -15.26 -2.07
N ARG A 61 5.50 -14.01 -2.42
CA ARG A 61 4.25 -13.66 -3.08
C ARG A 61 4.09 -14.34 -4.43
N LEU A 62 5.11 -14.29 -5.30
CA LEU A 62 5.05 -14.89 -6.63
C LEU A 62 4.81 -16.41 -6.61
N ARG A 63 5.31 -17.13 -5.59
CA ARG A 63 5.03 -18.57 -5.40
C ARG A 63 3.56 -18.87 -5.07
N HIS A 64 2.83 -17.90 -4.53
CA HIS A 64 1.46 -18.07 -4.07
C HIS A 64 0.43 -17.39 -4.97
N LEU A 65 0.85 -16.70 -6.03
CA LEU A 65 -0.07 -16.10 -7.01
C LEU A 65 -0.37 -17.08 -8.15
N ARG A 66 -1.60 -17.04 -8.66
CA ARG A 66 -2.02 -17.78 -9.87
C ARG A 66 -2.43 -16.88 -11.02
N ASP A 67 -2.87 -15.66 -10.72
CA ASP A 67 -3.29 -14.71 -11.75
C ASP A 67 -2.09 -14.18 -12.54
N PRO A 68 -2.02 -14.42 -13.87
CA PRO A 68 -0.87 -14.04 -14.67
C PRO A 68 -0.66 -12.53 -14.78
N ARG A 69 -1.73 -11.73 -14.70
CA ARG A 69 -1.64 -10.25 -14.81
C ARG A 69 -1.12 -9.66 -13.51
N LEU A 70 -1.59 -10.16 -12.36
CA LEU A 70 -1.05 -9.75 -11.06
C LEU A 70 0.41 -10.18 -10.90
N ILE A 71 0.77 -11.39 -11.38
CA ILE A 71 2.18 -11.84 -11.45
C ILE A 71 3.02 -10.86 -12.28
N GLU A 72 2.55 -10.46 -13.47
CA GLU A 72 3.26 -9.54 -14.34
C GLU A 72 3.45 -8.16 -13.70
N VAL A 73 2.42 -7.65 -13.03
CA VAL A 73 2.45 -6.38 -12.29
C VAL A 73 3.48 -6.43 -11.15
N VAL A 74 3.52 -7.51 -10.36
CA VAL A 74 4.51 -7.70 -9.29
C VAL A 74 5.93 -7.81 -9.85
N LYS A 75 6.14 -8.57 -10.93
CA LYS A 75 7.45 -8.68 -11.59
C LYS A 75 7.92 -7.34 -12.17
N SER A 76 7.01 -6.61 -12.80
CA SER A 76 7.28 -5.31 -13.42
C SER A 76 7.71 -4.28 -12.38
N VAL A 77 7.00 -4.18 -11.25
CA VAL A 77 7.38 -3.25 -10.18
C VAL A 77 8.71 -3.63 -9.55
N ALA A 78 8.95 -4.93 -9.30
CA ALA A 78 10.21 -5.40 -8.73
C ALA A 78 11.40 -5.10 -9.65
N LYS A 79 11.24 -5.33 -10.96
CA LYS A 79 12.26 -5.01 -11.97
C LYS A 79 12.56 -3.50 -12.02
N ALA A 80 11.53 -2.66 -12.10
CA ALA A 80 11.70 -1.20 -12.17
C ALA A 80 12.26 -0.61 -10.86
N ALA A 81 11.92 -1.20 -9.72
CA ALA A 81 12.48 -0.85 -8.42
C ALA A 81 13.92 -1.32 -8.23
N LYS A 82 14.47 -2.14 -9.13
CA LYS A 82 15.75 -2.85 -8.95
C LYS A 82 15.73 -3.64 -7.64
N TRP A 83 14.68 -4.43 -7.45
CA TRP A 83 14.46 -5.19 -6.23
C TRP A 83 15.61 -6.16 -5.98
N GLU A 84 16.31 -5.94 -4.88
CA GLU A 84 17.30 -6.85 -4.32
C GLU A 84 16.60 -7.92 -3.49
N THR A 85 16.64 -9.16 -3.98
CA THR A 85 16.01 -10.31 -3.32
C THR A 85 16.70 -10.62 -1.99
N ARG A 86 15.95 -10.50 -0.88
CA ARG A 86 16.38 -10.94 0.45
C ARG A 86 15.16 -11.06 1.39
N PRO A 87 15.25 -11.86 2.47
CA PRO A 87 14.24 -11.83 3.51
C PRO A 87 14.17 -10.47 4.20
N SER A 88 12.95 -10.05 4.53
CA SER A 88 12.68 -8.96 5.48
C SER A 88 12.54 -9.52 6.90
N PRO A 89 12.92 -8.79 7.96
CA PRO A 89 13.56 -7.49 7.89
C PRO A 89 15.03 -7.62 7.46
N ARG A 90 15.64 -6.53 7.00
CA ARG A 90 17.03 -6.56 6.53
C ARG A 90 17.95 -7.18 7.61
N PRO A 91 18.87 -8.10 7.26
CA PRO A 91 19.82 -8.62 8.23
C PRO A 91 20.71 -7.53 8.82
N GLY A 92 21.02 -7.64 10.11
CA GLY A 92 22.01 -6.77 10.76
C GLY A 92 21.54 -5.32 10.98
N ILE A 93 20.24 -5.10 11.21
CA ILE A 93 19.71 -3.79 11.63
C ILE A 93 20.51 -3.29 12.84
N ARG A 94 21.04 -2.08 12.72
CA ARG A 94 21.75 -1.36 13.77
C ARG A 94 21.01 -0.07 14.06
N ARG A 95 21.18 0.46 15.27
CA ARG A 95 20.69 1.78 15.63
C ARG A 95 21.71 2.82 15.17
N THR A 96 21.53 3.35 13.95
CA THR A 96 22.45 4.30 13.29
C THR A 96 21.86 5.69 13.14
N GLY A 97 20.72 5.96 13.79
CA GLY A 97 19.97 7.21 13.67
C GLY A 97 18.90 7.12 12.59
N VAL A 98 19.30 6.94 11.33
CA VAL A 98 18.36 6.74 10.21
C VAL A 98 18.53 5.33 9.63
N ALA A 99 17.42 4.58 9.58
CA ALA A 99 17.33 3.27 8.95
C ALA A 99 16.60 3.35 7.61
N THR A 100 17.05 2.59 6.61
CA THR A 100 16.40 2.51 5.30
C THR A 100 15.78 1.14 5.08
N GLY A 101 14.63 1.10 4.44
CA GLY A 101 13.96 -0.14 4.10
C GLY A 101 13.12 -0.03 2.84
N ARG A 102 12.77 -1.19 2.28
CA ARG A 102 11.89 -1.29 1.14
C ARG A 102 10.76 -2.28 1.39
N GLY A 103 9.57 -1.94 0.93
CA GLY A 103 8.38 -2.76 1.10
C GLY A 103 7.62 -2.92 -0.20
N VAL A 104 6.99 -4.08 -0.37
CA VAL A 104 6.15 -4.38 -1.54
C VAL A 104 4.72 -4.64 -1.10
N SER A 105 3.77 -4.21 -1.92
CA SER A 105 2.36 -4.57 -1.80
C SER A 105 1.72 -4.61 -3.18
N CYS A 106 0.63 -5.36 -3.30
CA CYS A 106 -0.13 -5.45 -4.55
C CYS A 106 -1.64 -5.58 -4.31
N VAL A 107 -2.41 -5.35 -5.36
CA VAL A 107 -3.86 -5.54 -5.36
C VAL A 107 -4.31 -5.98 -6.76
N LEU A 108 -5.18 -7.00 -6.80
CA LEU A 108 -6.21 -7.12 -7.83
C LEU A 108 -7.47 -6.50 -7.25
N TYR A 109 -7.95 -5.41 -7.83
CA TYR A 109 -9.14 -4.73 -7.34
C TYR A 109 -10.38 -5.37 -7.99
N GLU A 110 -11.21 -6.02 -7.17
CA GLU A 110 -12.47 -6.65 -7.60
C GLU A 110 -13.43 -5.66 -8.29
N GLY A 111 -14.25 -6.15 -9.22
CA GLY A 111 -15.18 -5.31 -9.98
C GLY A 111 -14.51 -4.54 -11.11
N ASP A 112 -13.55 -5.17 -11.80
CA ASP A 112 -12.88 -4.63 -12.99
C ASP A 112 -12.15 -3.30 -12.73
N ASN A 113 -11.53 -3.17 -11.55
CA ASN A 113 -10.80 -1.98 -11.13
C ASN A 113 -9.28 -2.14 -11.22
N GLY A 114 -8.82 -3.02 -12.11
CA GLY A 114 -7.41 -3.15 -12.48
C GLY A 114 -6.52 -3.76 -11.41
N TYR A 115 -5.23 -3.79 -11.74
CA TYR A 115 -4.16 -4.40 -10.96
C TYR A 115 -3.10 -3.33 -10.67
N CYS A 116 -2.53 -3.38 -9.48
CA CYS A 116 -1.42 -2.50 -9.12
C CYS A 116 -0.48 -3.19 -8.14
N ALA A 117 0.81 -2.90 -8.25
CA ALA A 117 1.80 -3.20 -7.24
C ALA A 117 2.69 -2.00 -7.02
N MET A 118 3.11 -1.81 -5.78
CA MET A 118 3.99 -0.72 -5.37
C MET A 118 5.19 -1.29 -4.62
N VAL A 119 6.37 -0.76 -4.95
CA VAL A 119 7.54 -0.81 -4.06
C VAL A 119 7.71 0.58 -3.46
N ALA A 120 7.72 0.65 -2.14
CA ALA A 120 8.06 1.85 -1.39
C ALA A 120 9.47 1.73 -0.80
N GLU A 121 10.22 2.82 -0.88
CA GLU A 121 11.47 3.02 -0.15
C GLU A 121 11.26 4.09 0.90
N VAL A 122 11.72 3.83 2.13
CA VAL A 122 11.54 4.74 3.26
C VAL A 122 12.83 4.91 4.05
N GLU A 123 12.92 6.07 4.68
CA GLU A 123 13.85 6.38 5.77
C GLU A 123 13.05 6.48 7.07
N VAL A 124 13.57 5.87 8.15
CA VAL A 124 12.99 5.92 9.48
C VAL A 124 14.03 6.47 10.44
N ASN A 125 13.75 7.61 11.05
CA ASN A 125 14.54 8.13 12.15
C ASN A 125 14.21 7.31 13.42
N GLN A 126 15.16 6.48 13.84
CA GLN A 126 15.00 5.52 14.94
C GLN A 126 14.96 6.19 16.33
N ASP A 127 15.28 7.49 16.41
CA ASP A 127 15.21 8.26 17.65
C ASP A 127 13.93 9.07 17.78
N THR A 128 13.28 9.43 16.66
CA THR A 128 12.05 10.25 16.65
C THR A 128 10.80 9.53 16.14
N GLY A 129 10.94 8.34 15.55
CA GLY A 129 9.85 7.62 14.88
C GLY A 129 9.40 8.27 13.56
N GLU A 130 10.12 9.28 13.07
CA GLU A 130 9.77 9.98 11.83
C GLU A 130 10.03 9.10 10.61
N ILE A 131 8.99 8.89 9.80
CA ILE A 131 9.05 8.14 8.55
C ILE A 131 9.03 9.12 7.38
N THR A 132 10.01 9.01 6.49
CA THR A 132 10.05 9.72 5.21
C THR A 132 9.98 8.71 4.07
N ALA A 133 8.95 8.81 3.22
CA ALA A 133 8.91 8.07 1.97
C ALA A 133 9.82 8.75 0.95
N THR A 134 10.83 8.05 0.45
CA THR A 134 11.84 8.62 -0.45
C THR A 134 11.57 8.29 -1.93
N ARG A 135 11.01 7.10 -2.20
CA ARG A 135 10.69 6.67 -3.56
C ARG A 135 9.52 5.70 -3.59
N PHE A 136 8.63 5.88 -4.58
CA PHE A 136 7.60 4.92 -4.96
C PHE A 136 7.81 4.48 -6.40
N VAL A 137 7.80 3.17 -6.62
CA VAL A 137 7.72 2.57 -7.96
C VAL A 137 6.39 1.86 -8.05
N ILE A 138 5.59 2.18 -9.06
CA ILE A 138 4.21 1.72 -9.20
C ILE A 138 4.06 1.05 -10.55
N ALA A 139 3.72 -0.24 -10.58
CA ALA A 139 3.27 -0.90 -11.79
C ALA A 139 1.75 -1.01 -11.79
N SER A 140 1.11 -0.70 -12.93
CA SER A 140 -0.33 -0.76 -13.06
C SER A 140 -0.73 -1.42 -14.37
N ASP A 141 -1.78 -2.22 -14.29
CA ASP A 141 -2.46 -2.83 -15.42
C ASP A 141 -3.96 -2.56 -15.32
N CYS A 142 -4.49 -1.81 -16.29
CA CYS A 142 -5.93 -1.52 -16.41
C CYS A 142 -6.49 -1.97 -17.78
N GLY A 143 -5.84 -2.94 -18.44
CA GLY A 143 -6.19 -3.32 -19.80
C GLY A 143 -5.64 -2.33 -20.85
N PRO A 144 -6.38 -2.06 -21.94
CA PRO A 144 -5.98 -1.08 -22.94
C PRO A 144 -5.88 0.33 -22.35
N ILE A 145 -4.76 1.02 -22.60
CA ILE A 145 -4.51 2.36 -22.08
C ILE A 145 -4.82 3.41 -23.15
N SER A 146 -5.94 4.12 -22.98
CA SER A 146 -6.34 5.19 -23.92
C SER A 146 -5.57 6.50 -23.73
N ASN A 147 -5.22 6.83 -22.48
CA ASN A 147 -4.47 8.04 -22.14
C ASN A 147 -3.36 7.71 -21.12
N PRO A 148 -2.12 7.45 -21.59
CA PRO A 148 -1.01 7.11 -20.73
C PRO A 148 -0.70 8.18 -19.67
N ASP A 149 -0.74 9.47 -20.02
CA ASP A 149 -0.46 10.55 -19.07
C ASP A 149 -1.58 10.71 -18.04
N GLY A 150 -2.84 10.55 -18.45
CA GLY A 150 -3.97 10.51 -17.53
C GLY A 150 -3.86 9.36 -16.51
N LEU A 151 -3.39 8.19 -16.96
CA LEU A 151 -3.12 7.06 -16.07
C LEU A 151 -1.99 7.37 -15.10
N ARG A 152 -0.87 7.96 -15.56
CA ARG A 152 0.23 8.39 -14.67
C ARG A 152 -0.26 9.34 -13.58
N ASN A 153 -1.02 10.36 -13.97
CA ASN A 153 -1.59 11.33 -13.02
C ASN A 153 -2.50 10.65 -11.98
N GLN A 154 -3.30 9.65 -12.39
CA GLN A 154 -4.14 8.90 -11.46
C GLN A 154 -3.34 8.06 -10.46
N LEU A 155 -2.24 7.43 -10.91
CA LEU A 155 -1.35 6.63 -10.07
C LEU A 155 -0.56 7.52 -9.10
N GLU A 156 0.02 8.60 -9.59
CA GLU A 156 0.79 9.57 -8.78
C GLU A 156 -0.10 10.24 -7.74
N GLY A 157 -1.24 10.79 -8.15
CA GLY A 157 -2.20 11.40 -7.22
C GLY A 157 -2.81 10.38 -6.24
N GLY A 158 -3.01 9.14 -6.68
CA GLY A 158 -3.44 8.04 -5.80
C GLY A 158 -2.39 7.69 -4.75
N ALA A 159 -1.12 7.61 -5.14
CA ALA A 159 -0.02 7.32 -4.24
C ALA A 159 0.20 8.45 -3.23
N LEU A 160 0.10 9.73 -3.65
CA LEU A 160 0.21 10.89 -2.75
C LEU A 160 -0.96 10.98 -1.78
N HIS A 161 -2.19 10.70 -2.23
CA HIS A 161 -3.34 10.60 -1.34
C HIS A 161 -3.15 9.44 -0.33
N GLY A 162 -2.61 8.31 -0.78
CA GLY A 162 -2.25 7.19 0.09
C GLY A 162 -1.19 7.57 1.11
N LEU A 163 -0.15 8.30 0.71
CA LEU A 163 0.92 8.79 1.58
C LEU A 163 0.36 9.72 2.66
N SER A 164 -0.44 10.71 2.25
CA SER A 164 -1.12 11.65 3.14
C SER A 164 -1.91 10.93 4.23
N ARG A 165 -2.74 9.96 3.83
CA ARG A 165 -3.54 9.15 4.76
C ARG A 165 -2.73 8.18 5.61
N THR A 166 -1.59 7.73 5.10
CA THR A 166 -0.73 6.79 5.81
C THR A 166 0.06 7.48 6.91
N LEU A 167 0.53 8.72 6.69
CA LEU A 167 1.47 9.38 7.60
C LEU A 167 0.84 10.52 8.42
N LEU A 168 -0.22 11.16 7.93
CA LEU A 168 -0.67 12.45 8.47
C LEU A 168 -2.14 12.46 8.90
N GLU A 169 -3.03 11.96 8.04
CA GLU A 169 -4.46 12.22 8.22
C GLU A 169 -5.11 11.34 9.28
N GLU A 170 -5.71 11.97 10.29
CA GLU A 170 -6.46 11.31 11.36
C GLU A 170 -7.67 12.14 11.75
N VAL A 171 -8.87 11.54 11.67
CA VAL A 171 -10.06 12.12 12.29
C VAL A 171 -9.95 11.94 13.79
N LYS A 172 -10.01 13.03 14.56
CA LYS A 172 -9.97 13.03 16.02
C LYS A 172 -11.34 13.42 16.58
N TRP A 173 -11.68 12.86 17.73
CA TRP A 173 -12.94 13.12 18.42
C TRP A 173 -12.78 12.98 19.93
N ASP A 174 -13.68 13.62 20.68
CA ASP A 174 -13.86 13.44 22.11
C ASP A 174 -15.25 12.81 22.40
N GLU A 175 -15.69 12.81 23.66
CA GLU A 175 -16.99 12.25 24.05
C GLU A 175 -18.19 12.99 23.43
N GLN A 176 -17.99 14.19 22.91
CA GLN A 176 -19.07 15.06 22.44
C GLN A 176 -19.06 15.25 20.92
N LYS A 177 -17.89 15.33 20.28
CA LYS A 177 -17.78 15.73 18.86
C LYS A 177 -16.47 15.34 18.20
N VAL A 178 -16.47 15.45 16.87
CA VAL A 178 -15.25 15.51 16.07
C VAL A 178 -14.51 16.82 16.38
N THR A 179 -13.21 16.73 16.64
CA THR A 179 -12.33 17.86 16.99
C THR A 179 -11.39 18.25 15.86
N SER A 180 -11.19 17.37 14.89
CA SER A 180 -10.42 17.62 13.67
C SER A 180 -11.31 18.23 12.57
N ILE A 181 -11.61 19.52 12.68
CA ILE A 181 -12.65 20.21 11.88
C ILE A 181 -12.09 21.19 10.83
N ASP A 182 -10.77 21.36 10.78
CA ASP A 182 -10.08 22.24 9.86
C ASP A 182 -8.72 21.64 9.42
N TRP A 183 -8.04 22.31 8.50
CA TRP A 183 -6.76 21.85 7.96
C TRP A 183 -5.60 21.87 8.96
N SER A 184 -5.73 22.60 10.07
CA SER A 184 -4.71 22.65 11.12
C SER A 184 -4.83 21.45 12.05
N SER A 185 -6.07 21.04 12.35
CA SER A 185 -6.41 19.92 13.23
C SER A 185 -6.50 18.58 12.49
N TYR A 186 -6.71 18.60 11.18
CA TYR A 186 -6.61 17.47 10.24
C TYR A 186 -5.62 17.86 9.12
N PRO A 187 -4.30 17.67 9.31
CA PRO A 187 -3.32 18.08 8.31
C PRO A 187 -3.21 17.05 7.17
N PRO A 188 -3.64 17.36 5.94
CA PRO A 188 -3.30 16.57 4.78
C PRO A 188 -1.86 16.87 4.34
N LEU A 189 -1.39 16.11 3.37
CA LEU A 189 -0.21 16.47 2.59
C LEU A 189 -0.43 17.83 1.91
N PHE A 190 0.41 18.81 2.25
CA PHE A 190 0.29 20.18 1.78
C PHE A 190 1.20 20.44 0.57
N LEU A 191 0.92 21.52 -0.17
CA LEU A 191 1.75 21.94 -1.29
C LEU A 191 3.16 22.34 -0.81
N GLY A 192 4.19 21.74 -1.40
CA GLY A 192 5.58 21.96 -0.98
C GLY A 192 6.07 21.01 0.10
N ALA A 193 5.24 20.05 0.54
CA ALA A 193 5.71 18.92 1.35
C ALA A 193 6.80 18.13 0.61
N ASN A 194 7.70 17.52 1.38
CA ASN A 194 8.66 16.58 0.82
C ASN A 194 7.91 15.33 0.34
N VAL A 195 7.84 15.11 -0.97
CA VAL A 195 7.16 13.98 -1.58
C VAL A 195 8.18 12.99 -2.15
N PRO A 196 7.89 11.68 -2.15
CA PRO A 196 8.78 10.69 -2.73
C PRO A 196 8.92 10.92 -4.24
N LYS A 197 10.05 10.50 -4.80
CA LYS A 197 10.16 10.31 -6.24
C LYS A 197 9.19 9.22 -6.67
N ILE A 198 8.29 9.51 -7.62
CA ILE A 198 7.33 8.52 -8.12
C ILE A 198 7.72 8.09 -9.53
N GLU A 199 7.82 6.78 -9.76
CA GLU A 199 8.07 6.16 -11.06
C GLU A 199 6.92 5.22 -11.41
N THR A 200 6.38 5.32 -12.63
CA THR A 200 5.23 4.52 -13.07
C THR A 200 5.60 3.58 -14.20
N VAL A 201 5.17 2.32 -14.09
CA VAL A 201 5.26 1.29 -15.13
C VAL A 201 3.84 0.99 -15.61
N LEU A 202 3.56 1.38 -16.85
CA LEU A 202 2.25 1.20 -17.46
C LEU A 202 2.27 -0.09 -18.28
N ILE A 203 1.55 -1.10 -17.82
CA ILE A 203 1.44 -2.38 -18.53
C ILE A 203 0.21 -2.29 -19.44
N ASN A 204 0.45 -2.18 -20.74
CA ASN A 204 -0.61 -2.02 -21.73
C ASN A 204 -1.01 -3.38 -22.33
N TRP A 205 -2.24 -3.81 -22.07
CA TRP A 205 -2.83 -4.99 -22.72
C TRP A 205 -3.84 -4.55 -23.76
N SER A 206 -3.37 -4.28 -24.98
CA SER A 206 -4.18 -3.66 -26.05
C SER A 206 -5.43 -4.46 -26.44
N ASP A 207 -5.37 -5.79 -26.36
CA ASP A 207 -6.47 -6.69 -26.70
C ASP A 207 -7.27 -7.15 -25.46
N GLY A 208 -6.98 -6.55 -24.29
CA GLY A 208 -7.62 -6.89 -23.03
C GLY A 208 -8.94 -6.17 -22.79
N ILE A 209 -9.59 -6.50 -21.67
CA ILE A 209 -10.78 -5.79 -21.18
C ILE A 209 -10.34 -4.50 -20.47
N THR A 210 -10.98 -3.39 -20.82
CA THR A 210 -10.80 -2.09 -20.16
C THR A 210 -11.28 -2.14 -18.72
N MET A 211 -10.44 -1.67 -17.80
CA MET A 211 -10.71 -1.65 -16.37
C MET A 211 -10.47 -0.25 -15.78
N GLY A 212 -10.96 -0.03 -14.57
CA GLY A 212 -10.63 1.15 -13.78
C GLY A 212 -9.16 1.18 -13.37
N ALA A 213 -8.59 2.37 -13.26
CA ALA A 213 -7.28 2.61 -12.64
C ALA A 213 -7.36 3.63 -11.49
N GLY A 214 -8.57 4.10 -11.19
CA GLY A 214 -8.78 5.25 -10.33
C GLY A 214 -8.43 5.00 -8.88
N GLU A 215 -8.45 3.77 -8.39
CA GLU A 215 -8.36 3.50 -6.95
C GLU A 215 -7.19 2.60 -6.56
N THR A 216 -6.44 2.08 -7.53
CA THR A 216 -5.47 1.01 -7.28
C THR A 216 -4.24 1.48 -6.51
N ALA A 217 -3.65 2.62 -6.90
CA ALA A 217 -2.42 3.13 -6.26
C ALA A 217 -2.62 3.47 -4.78
N ILE A 218 -3.70 4.17 -4.41
CA ILE A 218 -3.98 4.51 -3.00
C ILE A 218 -4.18 3.24 -2.14
N THR A 219 -4.71 2.18 -2.74
CA THR A 219 -5.03 0.93 -2.05
C THR A 219 -3.80 0.20 -1.52
N VAL A 220 -2.67 0.31 -2.24
CA VAL A 220 -1.44 -0.43 -1.94
C VAL A 220 -0.44 0.39 -1.11
N THR A 221 -0.57 1.73 -1.08
CA THR A 221 0.42 2.63 -0.47
C THR A 221 0.72 2.32 1.00
N ALA A 222 -0.30 2.21 1.85
CA ALA A 222 -0.11 2.04 3.29
C ALA A 222 0.67 0.76 3.63
N ALA A 223 0.35 -0.35 2.95
CA ALA A 223 1.04 -1.61 3.13
C ALA A 223 2.49 -1.57 2.64
N ALA A 224 2.74 -0.95 1.48
CA ALA A 224 4.10 -0.82 0.96
C ALA A 224 4.98 -0.05 1.95
N ILE A 225 4.47 1.06 2.51
CA ILE A 225 5.18 1.85 3.52
C ILE A 225 5.40 1.04 4.80
N ALA A 226 4.37 0.37 5.33
CA ALA A 226 4.52 -0.43 6.55
C ALA A 226 5.52 -1.58 6.40
N ASN A 227 5.50 -2.28 5.26
CA ASN A 227 6.46 -3.34 4.96
C ASN A 227 7.87 -2.77 4.81
N ALA A 228 8.02 -1.55 4.27
CA ALA A 228 9.30 -0.86 4.17
C ALA A 228 9.84 -0.45 5.55
N VAL A 229 8.98 0.04 6.44
CA VAL A 229 9.36 0.35 7.83
C VAL A 229 9.78 -0.91 8.57
N PHE A 230 9.08 -2.03 8.36
CA PHE A 230 9.49 -3.31 8.93
C PHE A 230 10.84 -3.76 8.38
N ASP A 231 11.08 -3.67 7.07
CA ASP A 231 12.39 -3.98 6.48
C ASP A 231 13.51 -3.13 7.09
N ALA A 232 13.24 -1.85 7.37
CA ALA A 232 14.20 -0.91 7.94
C ALA A 232 14.50 -1.16 9.43
N THR A 233 13.47 -1.46 10.23
CA THR A 233 13.55 -1.39 11.70
C THR A 233 13.27 -2.70 12.41
N GLY A 234 12.63 -3.65 11.73
CA GLY A 234 12.06 -4.86 12.34
C GLY A 234 10.76 -4.63 13.11
N ALA A 235 10.28 -3.38 13.23
CA ALA A 235 9.04 -3.05 13.90
C ALA A 235 7.83 -3.18 12.95
N ARG A 236 6.72 -3.77 13.43
CA ARG A 236 5.48 -3.90 12.68
C ARG A 236 4.46 -2.86 13.14
N ILE A 237 4.10 -1.95 12.23
CA ILE A 237 3.04 -0.98 12.46
C ILE A 237 1.74 -1.53 11.90
N ARG A 238 0.70 -1.58 12.73
CA ARG A 238 -0.62 -2.16 12.38
C ARG A 238 -1.77 -1.17 12.46
N GLN A 239 -1.48 0.09 12.77
CA GLN A 239 -2.47 1.14 12.92
C GLN A 239 -2.04 2.38 12.13
N VAL A 240 -2.90 2.80 11.21
CA VAL A 240 -2.76 4.04 10.42
C VAL A 240 -3.47 5.20 11.15
N PRO A 241 -2.95 6.44 11.10
CA PRO A 241 -1.66 6.83 10.50
C PRO A 241 -0.44 6.43 11.33
N PHE A 242 0.72 6.36 10.68
CA PHE A 242 2.03 6.07 11.26
C PHE A 242 2.64 7.33 11.87
N SER A 243 1.97 7.86 12.88
CA SER A 243 2.46 9.00 13.65
C SER A 243 3.70 8.62 14.45
N ARG A 244 4.55 9.60 14.77
CA ARG A 244 5.77 9.41 15.59
C ARG A 244 5.52 8.69 16.92
N GLU A 245 4.34 8.89 17.51
CA GLU A 245 3.95 8.26 18.78
C GLU A 245 3.67 6.75 18.64
N ARG A 246 3.44 6.27 17.41
CA ARG A 246 3.08 4.88 17.09
C ARG A 246 4.23 4.08 16.47
N VAL A 247 5.39 4.72 16.25
CA VAL A 247 6.57 4.17 15.55
C VAL A 247 7.75 4.18 16.50
#